data_AF-J7RGP5-F1
#
_entry.id   AF-J7RGP5-F1
#
_cell.length_a   1.000
_cell.length_b   1.000
_cell.length_c   1.000
_cell.angle_alpha   90.00
_cell.angle_beta   90.00
_cell.angle_gamma   90.00
#
_symmetry.space_group_name_H-M   'P 1'
#
loop_
_entity.id
_entity.type
_entity.pdbx_description
1 polymer ?
#
loop_
_entity_poly.entity_id
_entity_poly.type
_entity_poly.pdbx_seq_one_letter_code
_entity_poly.pdbx_strand_id
1 'polypeptide(L)'
;MSHLRQTYQLIENAEQQIKRGNLNESLKYYRQSVNEINKVILRLNSEHPDEVNDEVIESIEILKRDVSQTMFDLENFIKAQRAVSKGSTVKNSINMNMMGSMLLSIKPSMNNVNRPSPTSEQSGDGEGNNFVSDPILTGILNKLQTNLFALTADTKGVGVDGRGTKNANLEVSHHIEQFKRELSWYEQKKFSEYDSRLERTRKENRKLLQEVEKLKDRWNNLVESAKQRRNRE
;
A
#
# COMPACT_ATOMS: atom_id res chain seq x y z
N MET A 1 31.87 0.38 -5.55
CA MET A 1 30.96 1.01 -6.55
C MET A 1 30.40 0.07 -7.63
N SER A 2 31.14 -0.90 -8.20
CA SER A 2 30.58 -1.75 -9.28
C SER A 2 29.46 -2.71 -8.82
N HIS A 3 29.55 -3.23 -7.59
CA HIS A 3 28.57 -4.19 -7.05
C HIS A 3 27.19 -3.59 -6.79
N LEU A 4 27.13 -2.34 -6.30
CA LEU A 4 25.84 -1.66 -6.11
C LEU A 4 25.15 -1.39 -7.45
N ARG A 5 25.91 -1.01 -8.48
CA ARG A 5 25.39 -0.86 -9.85
C ARG A 5 24.87 -2.19 -10.40
N GLN A 6 25.58 -3.28 -10.14
CA GLN A 6 25.17 -4.63 -10.52
C GLN A 6 23.87 -5.04 -9.81
N THR A 7 23.71 -4.70 -8.53
CA THR A 7 22.46 -4.91 -7.78
C THR A 7 21.28 -4.18 -8.43
N TYR A 8 21.43 -2.88 -8.73
CA TYR A 8 20.35 -2.11 -9.37
C TYR A 8 19.99 -2.67 -10.76
N GLN A 9 20.98 -3.11 -11.53
CA GLN A 9 20.74 -3.75 -12.83
C GLN A 9 20.00 -5.09 -12.69
N LEU A 10 20.29 -5.86 -11.64
CA LEU A 10 19.56 -7.10 -11.34
C LEU A 10 18.12 -6.83 -10.90
N ILE A 11 17.87 -5.76 -10.13
CA ILE A 11 16.52 -5.32 -9.75
C ILE A 11 15.74 -4.86 -10.97
N GLU A 12 16.33 -4.04 -11.84
CA GLU A 12 15.69 -3.57 -13.07
C GLU A 12 15.32 -4.75 -13.99
N ASN A 13 16.22 -5.72 -14.15
CA ASN A 13 15.95 -6.95 -14.88
C ASN A 13 14.81 -7.77 -14.24
N ALA A 14 14.76 -7.84 -12.91
CA ALA A 14 13.68 -8.52 -12.19
C ALA A 14 12.32 -7.85 -12.44
N GLU A 15 12.24 -6.52 -12.41
CA GLU A 15 11.03 -5.75 -12.68
C GLU A 15 10.55 -5.88 -14.13
N GLN A 16 11.49 -5.90 -15.09
CA GLN A 16 11.16 -6.17 -16.49
C GLN A 16 10.55 -7.57 -16.67
N GLN A 17 11.02 -8.57 -15.91
CA GLN A 17 10.45 -9.92 -15.95
C GLN A 17 9.07 -10.01 -15.27
N ILE A 18 8.81 -9.21 -14.21
CA ILE A 18 7.45 -9.05 -13.66
C ILE A 18 6.51 -8.51 -14.73
N LYS A 19 6.91 -7.44 -15.44
CA LYS A 19 6.12 -6.84 -16.53
C LYS A 19 5.82 -7.81 -17.67
N ARG A 20 6.71 -8.78 -17.91
CA ARG A 20 6.55 -9.84 -18.92
C ARG A 20 5.77 -11.07 -18.41
N GLY A 21 5.35 -11.09 -17.14
CA GLY A 21 4.63 -12.23 -16.54
C GLY A 21 5.51 -13.42 -16.16
N ASN A 22 6.84 -13.30 -16.27
CA ASN A 22 7.80 -14.36 -15.97
C ASN A 22 8.23 -14.33 -14.51
N LEU A 23 7.29 -14.67 -13.62
CA LEU A 23 7.47 -14.56 -12.17
C LEU A 23 8.58 -15.46 -11.61
N ASN A 24 8.79 -16.65 -12.18
CA ASN A 24 9.86 -17.55 -11.72
C ASN A 24 11.27 -16.99 -12.04
N GLU A 25 11.45 -16.37 -13.21
CA GLU A 25 12.74 -15.78 -13.59
C GLU A 25 12.99 -14.47 -12.81
N SER A 26 11.94 -13.68 -12.58
CA SER A 26 12.00 -12.50 -11.70
C SER A 26 12.45 -12.86 -10.27
N LEU A 27 11.91 -13.93 -9.68
CA LEU A 27 12.32 -14.41 -8.36
C LEU A 27 13.80 -14.80 -8.31
N LYS A 28 14.31 -15.45 -9.36
CA LYS A 28 15.73 -15.80 -9.48
C LYS A 28 16.62 -14.55 -9.49
N TYR A 29 16.22 -13.50 -10.22
CA TYR A 29 16.93 -12.22 -10.22
C TYR A 29 16.88 -11.53 -8.85
N TYR A 30 15.74 -11.51 -8.17
CA TYR A 30 15.66 -10.96 -6.80
C TYR A 30 16.54 -11.73 -5.80
N ARG A 31 16.58 -13.06 -5.89
CA ARG A 31 17.48 -13.88 -5.07
C ARG A 31 18.96 -13.56 -5.31
N GLN A 32 19.33 -13.31 -6.57
CA GLN A 32 20.68 -12.87 -6.92
C GLN A 32 20.98 -11.46 -6.39
N SER A 33 20.03 -10.53 -6.48
CA SER A 33 20.15 -9.18 -5.92
C SER A 33 20.39 -9.20 -4.41
N VAL A 34 19.63 -10.00 -3.66
CA VAL A 34 19.83 -10.12 -2.20
C VAL A 34 21.22 -10.66 -1.85
N ASN A 35 21.73 -11.64 -2.62
CA ASN A 35 23.07 -12.18 -2.40
C ASN A 35 24.16 -11.13 -2.69
N GLU A 36 24.02 -10.36 -3.76
CA GLU A 36 24.94 -9.25 -4.05
C GLU A 36 24.86 -8.13 -3.00
N ILE A 37 23.66 -7.80 -2.49
CA ILE A 37 23.49 -6.84 -1.39
C ILE A 37 24.19 -7.35 -0.12
N ASN A 38 24.07 -8.63 0.23
CA ASN A 38 24.77 -9.21 1.38
C ASN A 38 26.30 -9.14 1.21
N LYS A 39 26.82 -9.36 0.00
CA LYS A 39 28.26 -9.19 -0.28
C LYS A 39 28.71 -7.75 -0.13
N VAL A 40 27.88 -6.79 -0.54
CA VAL A 40 28.15 -5.36 -0.37
C VAL A 40 28.17 -4.99 1.12
N ILE A 41 27.19 -5.44 1.91
CA ILE A 41 27.16 -5.22 3.36
C ILE A 41 28.38 -5.82 4.04
N LEU A 42 28.76 -7.06 3.68
CA LEU A 42 29.94 -7.72 4.27
C LEU A 42 31.25 -6.99 3.94
N ARG A 43 31.40 -6.44 2.74
CA ARG A 43 32.59 -5.67 2.37
C ARG A 43 32.64 -4.31 3.05
N LEU A 44 31.49 -3.62 3.15
CA LEU A 44 31.41 -2.35 3.86
C LEU A 44 31.76 -2.50 5.35
N ASN A 45 31.34 -3.60 5.98
CA ASN A 45 31.69 -3.90 7.38
C ASN A 45 33.14 -4.38 7.57
N SER A 46 33.84 -4.83 6.51
CA SER A 46 35.18 -5.44 6.62
C SER A 46 36.32 -4.53 6.14
N GLU A 47 36.09 -3.66 5.16
CA GLU A 47 37.15 -2.85 4.54
C GLU A 47 37.28 -1.44 5.13
N HIS A 48 36.22 -0.81 5.67
CA HIS A 48 36.27 0.56 6.20
C HIS A 48 35.22 0.83 7.31
N PRO A 49 35.44 0.42 8.57
CA PRO A 49 34.51 0.69 9.66
C PRO A 49 34.36 2.18 10.03
N ASP A 50 35.34 3.04 9.67
CA ASP A 50 35.37 4.46 10.05
C ASP A 50 35.12 5.46 8.90
N GLU A 51 35.02 4.99 7.64
CA GLU A 51 34.93 5.87 6.45
C GLU A 51 33.58 5.79 5.72
N VAL A 52 32.76 4.79 6.04
CA VAL A 52 31.42 4.64 5.46
C VAL A 52 30.41 5.19 6.47
N ASN A 53 29.79 6.32 6.12
CA ASN A 53 28.72 6.92 6.90
C ASN A 53 27.64 5.86 7.21
N ASP A 54 27.29 5.69 8.49
CA ASP A 54 26.31 4.70 8.96
C ASP A 54 24.99 4.77 8.17
N GLU A 55 24.63 5.96 7.70
CA GLU A 55 23.49 6.23 6.81
C GLU A 55 23.53 5.43 5.49
N VAL A 56 24.71 5.18 4.92
CA VAL A 56 24.88 4.41 3.68
C VAL A 56 24.67 2.92 3.94
N ILE A 57 25.14 2.42 5.09
CA ILE A 57 24.91 1.04 5.52
C ILE A 57 23.41 0.85 5.80
N GLU A 58 22.79 1.77 6.54
CA GLU A 58 21.35 1.76 6.81
C GLU A 58 20.52 1.81 5.52
N SER A 59 20.90 2.66 4.55
CA SER A 59 20.23 2.74 3.25
C SER A 59 20.31 1.42 2.46
N ILE A 60 21.44 0.72 2.52
CA ILE A 60 21.62 -0.58 1.86
C ILE A 60 20.84 -1.68 2.59
N GLU A 61 20.71 -1.60 3.91
CA GLU A 61 19.86 -2.51 4.70
C GLU A 61 18.36 -2.29 4.43
N ILE A 62 17.92 -1.04 4.28
CA ILE A 62 16.55 -0.72 3.86
C ILE A 62 16.29 -1.30 2.46
N LEU A 63 17.22 -1.12 1.51
CA LEU A 63 17.11 -1.72 0.18
C LEU A 63 17.00 -3.25 0.25
N LYS A 64 17.79 -3.91 1.11
CA LYS A 64 17.68 -5.35 1.34
C LYS A 64 16.30 -5.75 1.85
N ARG A 65 15.73 -5.00 2.80
CA ARG A 65 14.40 -5.25 3.36
C ARG A 65 13.34 -5.17 2.27
N ASP A 66 13.36 -4.12 1.46
CA ASP A 66 12.40 -3.91 0.38
C ASP A 66 12.49 -5.01 -0.70
N VAL A 67 13.72 -5.38 -1.10
CA VAL A 67 13.97 -6.46 -2.06
C VAL A 67 13.55 -7.82 -1.49
N SER A 68 13.70 -8.04 -0.18
CA SER A 68 13.26 -9.28 0.47
C SER A 68 11.74 -9.36 0.61
N GLN A 69 11.09 -8.23 0.89
CA GLN A 69 9.63 -8.13 0.98
C GLN A 69 8.98 -8.38 -0.38
N THR A 70 9.49 -7.73 -1.45
CA THR A 70 9.02 -7.97 -2.82
C THR A 70 9.21 -9.42 -3.27
N MET A 71 10.32 -10.05 -2.88
CA MET A 71 10.53 -11.49 -3.10
C MET A 71 9.49 -12.35 -2.35
N PHE A 72 9.19 -12.04 -1.09
CA PHE A 72 8.19 -12.77 -0.30
C PHE A 72 6.78 -12.64 -0.90
N ASP A 73 6.41 -11.44 -1.34
CA ASP A 73 5.11 -11.18 -1.97
C ASP A 73 4.99 -11.91 -3.32
N LEU A 74 6.06 -11.93 -4.11
CA LEU A 74 6.12 -12.71 -5.35
C LEU A 74 6.04 -14.22 -5.11
N GLU A 75 6.69 -14.74 -4.07
CA GLU A 75 6.58 -16.15 -3.68
C GLU A 75 5.15 -16.53 -3.29
N ASN A 76 4.48 -15.67 -2.52
CA ASN A 76 3.08 -15.87 -2.13
C ASN A 76 2.16 -15.81 -3.34
N PHE A 77 2.41 -14.89 -4.28
CA PHE A 77 1.66 -14.81 -5.52
C PHE A 77 1.83 -16.06 -6.39
N ILE A 78 3.06 -16.59 -6.53
CA ILE A 78 3.31 -17.84 -7.25
C ILE A 78 2.63 -19.04 -6.57
N LYS A 79 2.68 -19.11 -5.23
CA LYS A 79 2.00 -20.17 -4.46
C LYS A 79 0.48 -20.10 -4.65
N ALA A 80 -0.11 -18.91 -4.61
CA ALA A 80 -1.53 -18.69 -4.87
C ALA A 80 -1.90 -19.10 -6.31
N GLN A 81 -1.08 -18.73 -7.31
CA GLN A 81 -1.31 -19.08 -8.71
C GLN A 81 -1.25 -20.61 -8.95
N ARG A 82 -0.32 -21.31 -8.29
CA ARG A 82 -0.22 -22.79 -8.37
C ARG A 82 -1.38 -23.50 -7.66
N ALA A 83 -1.93 -22.92 -6.59
CA ALA A 83 -3.11 -23.46 -5.92
C ALA A 83 -4.36 -23.37 -6.81
N VAL A 84 -4.47 -22.33 -7.64
CA VAL A 84 -5.55 -22.16 -8.62
C VAL A 84 -5.37 -23.10 -9.82
N SER A 85 -4.14 -23.35 -10.29
CA SER A 85 -3.92 -24.20 -11.49
C SER A 85 -3.99 -25.71 -11.26
N LYS A 86 -3.80 -26.20 -10.02
CA LYS A 86 -3.95 -27.63 -9.69
C LYS A 86 -5.39 -28.07 -9.41
N GLY A 87 -6.35 -27.16 -9.52
CA GLY A 87 -7.78 -27.39 -9.21
C GLY A 87 -8.70 -27.55 -10.41
N SER A 88 -8.21 -27.82 -11.63
CA SER A 88 -9.06 -27.93 -12.82
C SER A 88 -9.45 -29.37 -13.17
N THR A 89 -10.11 -30.09 -12.26
CA THR A 89 -11.09 -31.11 -12.65
C THR A 89 -12.10 -31.33 -11.53
N VAL A 90 -13.38 -31.27 -11.88
CA VAL A 90 -14.56 -31.77 -11.15
C VAL A 90 -15.27 -30.78 -10.21
N LYS A 91 -16.34 -30.20 -10.78
CA LYS A 91 -17.67 -29.89 -10.22
C LYS A 91 -17.78 -28.86 -9.08
N ASN A 92 -18.62 -27.86 -9.35
CA ASN A 92 -19.50 -27.14 -8.41
C ASN A 92 -19.49 -27.69 -6.98
N SER A 93 -18.62 -27.14 -6.14
CA SER A 93 -18.91 -26.90 -4.73
C SER A 93 -18.00 -25.78 -4.24
N ILE A 94 -18.61 -24.62 -4.02
CA ILE A 94 -18.03 -23.51 -3.29
C ILE A 94 -17.80 -24.02 -1.87
N ASN A 95 -16.55 -24.26 -1.50
CA ASN A 95 -16.15 -24.42 -0.11
C ASN A 95 -15.17 -23.31 0.25
N MET A 96 -15.72 -22.12 0.49
CA MET A 96 -15.06 -20.94 1.06
C MET A 96 -14.86 -21.12 2.56
N ASN A 97 -14.12 -22.16 2.97
CA ASN A 97 -13.70 -22.36 4.37
C ASN A 97 -12.17 -22.43 4.45
N MET A 98 -11.49 -21.30 4.17
CA MET A 98 -10.13 -21.02 4.66
C MET A 98 -9.88 -19.50 4.74
N MET A 99 -10.86 -18.75 5.23
CA MET A 99 -10.70 -17.36 5.66
C MET A 99 -11.03 -17.25 7.15
N GLY A 100 -10.41 -18.13 7.95
CA GLY A 100 -10.73 -18.31 9.36
C GLY A 100 -9.48 -18.49 10.20
N SER A 101 -8.73 -17.40 10.41
CA SER A 101 -8.00 -17.09 11.64
C SER A 101 -7.12 -15.84 11.43
N MET A 102 -7.76 -14.69 11.41
CA MET A 102 -7.17 -13.44 11.91
C MET A 102 -8.19 -12.79 12.85
N LEU A 103 -8.61 -13.55 13.86
CA LEU A 103 -9.30 -13.00 15.02
C LEU A 103 -8.24 -12.32 15.88
N LEU A 104 -8.02 -11.02 15.66
CA LEU A 104 -7.35 -10.17 16.63
C LEU A 104 -8.11 -10.29 17.96
N SER A 105 -7.43 -10.83 18.97
CA SER A 105 -7.86 -10.77 20.36
C SER A 105 -7.83 -9.30 20.81
N ILE A 106 -8.95 -8.59 20.65
CA ILE A 106 -9.16 -7.29 21.27
C ILE A 106 -10.08 -7.54 22.46
N LYS A 107 -9.49 -7.69 23.65
CA LYS A 107 -10.23 -7.48 24.89
C LYS A 107 -10.77 -6.05 24.87
N PRO A 108 -12.09 -5.82 25.04
CA PRO A 108 -12.60 -4.46 25.21
C PRO A 108 -12.22 -4.00 26.63
N SER A 109 -11.20 -3.16 26.75
CA SER A 109 -10.98 -2.39 27.98
C SER A 109 -11.87 -1.16 27.91
N MET A 110 -13.02 -1.26 28.55
CA MET A 110 -13.81 -0.10 28.95
C MET A 110 -13.05 0.57 30.10
N ASN A 111 -12.45 1.73 29.88
CA ASN A 111 -12.36 2.73 30.94
C ASN A 111 -12.25 4.15 30.38
N ASN A 112 -13.34 4.85 30.62
CA ASN A 112 -13.63 6.26 30.46
C ASN A 112 -12.96 7.06 31.59
N VAL A 113 -12.08 8.03 31.31
CA VAL A 113 -11.89 9.23 32.16
C VAL A 113 -11.42 10.43 31.31
N ASN A 114 -12.25 11.47 31.32
CA ASN A 114 -11.97 12.86 30.94
C ASN A 114 -10.66 13.41 31.52
N ARG A 115 -9.82 14.06 30.69
CA ARG A 115 -8.99 15.19 31.13
C ARG A 115 -8.63 16.11 29.95
N PRO A 116 -8.87 17.43 30.03
CA PRO A 116 -8.39 18.38 29.03
C PRO A 116 -7.04 19.01 29.45
N SER A 117 -6.34 19.57 28.44
CA SER A 117 -5.20 20.53 28.48
C SER A 117 -3.81 19.93 28.17
N PRO A 118 -2.84 20.73 27.67
CA PRO A 118 -2.84 21.50 26.41
C PRO A 118 -1.54 21.30 25.59
N THR A 119 -1.50 21.85 24.37
CA THR A 119 -0.29 22.25 23.60
C THR A 119 0.83 21.23 23.37
N SER A 120 0.88 20.67 22.16
CA SER A 120 2.14 20.56 21.41
C SER A 120 1.83 20.49 19.91
N GLU A 121 2.46 21.41 19.19
CA GLU A 121 2.53 21.44 17.74
C GLU A 121 3.22 20.18 17.25
N GLN A 122 2.52 19.37 16.45
CA GLN A 122 3.14 18.33 15.65
C GLN A 122 2.55 18.40 14.25
N SER A 123 3.19 19.20 13.42
CA SER A 123 3.21 19.05 11.97
C SER A 123 3.87 17.70 11.69
N GLY A 124 3.04 16.69 11.50
CA GLY A 124 3.47 15.34 11.14
C GLY A 124 2.47 14.80 10.12
N ASP A 125 2.82 14.95 8.84
CA ASP A 125 2.24 14.18 7.74
C ASP A 125 2.62 12.70 7.93
N GLY A 126 1.97 12.05 8.89
CA GLY A 126 2.03 10.63 9.16
C GLY A 126 0.79 9.96 8.58
N GLU A 127 0.66 9.98 7.25
CA GLU A 127 -0.28 9.08 6.56
C GLU A 127 0.33 7.67 6.57
N GLY A 128 0.29 7.05 7.76
CA GLY A 128 0.29 5.61 7.88
C GLY A 128 -0.85 5.10 7.02
N ASN A 129 -0.48 4.29 6.03
CA ASN A 129 -1.34 3.65 5.05
C ASN A 129 -2.27 2.64 5.75
N ASN A 130 -3.20 3.14 6.57
CA ASN A 130 -4.21 2.39 7.29
C ASN A 130 -5.34 2.02 6.31
N PHE A 131 -5.01 1.17 5.34
CA PHE A 131 -6.01 0.45 4.54
C PHE A 131 -6.97 -0.39 5.41
N VAL A 132 -6.61 -0.61 6.68
CA VAL A 132 -7.31 -1.48 7.65
C VAL A 132 -8.30 -0.74 8.55
N SER A 133 -8.47 0.57 8.41
CA SER A 133 -9.39 1.33 9.28
C SER A 133 -10.10 2.47 8.58
N ASP A 134 -10.55 2.28 7.32
CA ASP A 134 -11.57 3.18 6.78
C ASP A 134 -12.91 2.87 7.48
N PRO A 135 -13.41 3.76 8.37
CA PRO A 135 -14.61 3.51 9.15
C PRO A 135 -15.87 3.43 8.27
N ILE A 136 -15.85 4.01 7.08
CA ILE A 136 -16.96 3.97 6.13
C ILE A 136 -16.99 2.59 5.46
N LEU A 137 -15.85 2.12 4.95
CA LEU A 137 -15.76 0.78 4.34
C LEU A 137 -16.04 -0.31 5.38
N THR A 138 -15.53 -0.14 6.59
CA THR A 138 -15.79 -1.03 7.74
C THR A 138 -17.27 -1.03 8.10
N GLY A 139 -17.92 0.13 8.07
CA GLY A 139 -19.36 0.24 8.29
C GLY A 139 -20.19 -0.47 7.21
N ILE A 140 -19.81 -0.34 5.94
CA ILE A 140 -20.49 -1.02 4.81
C ILE A 140 -20.32 -2.55 4.93
N LEU A 141 -19.10 -3.01 5.24
CA LEU A 141 -18.81 -4.43 5.43
C LEU A 141 -19.54 -5.03 6.64
N ASN A 142 -19.53 -4.33 7.78
CA ASN A 142 -20.24 -4.78 8.97
C ASN A 142 -21.75 -4.86 8.75
N LYS A 143 -22.35 -3.91 8.01
CA LYS A 143 -23.78 -3.98 7.66
C LYS A 143 -24.10 -5.21 6.81
N LEU A 144 -23.31 -5.48 5.77
CA LEU A 144 -23.47 -6.68 4.96
C LEU A 144 -23.32 -7.95 5.82
N GLN A 145 -22.29 -7.99 6.65
CA GLN A 145 -22.01 -9.10 7.54
C GLN A 145 -23.17 -9.36 8.51
N THR A 146 -23.66 -8.34 9.21
CA THR A 146 -24.81 -8.45 10.12
C THR A 146 -26.08 -8.92 9.39
N ASN A 147 -26.34 -8.40 8.19
CA ASN A 147 -27.52 -8.78 7.42
C ASN A 147 -27.45 -10.24 6.92
N LEU A 148 -26.28 -10.70 6.46
CA LEU A 148 -26.10 -12.10 6.07
C LEU A 148 -26.13 -13.06 7.28
N PHE A 149 -25.62 -12.63 8.44
CA PHE A 149 -25.73 -13.41 9.68
C PHE A 149 -27.17 -13.54 10.17
N ALA A 150 -27.98 -12.47 10.08
CA ALA A 150 -29.39 -12.52 10.44
C ALA A 150 -30.17 -13.52 9.58
N LEU A 151 -29.95 -13.51 8.26
CA LEU A 151 -30.62 -14.41 7.31
C LEU A 151 -30.20 -15.88 7.47
N THR A 152 -28.94 -16.13 7.86
CA THR A 152 -28.43 -17.50 8.12
C THR A 152 -28.79 -18.03 9.51
N ALA A 153 -29.11 -17.15 10.46
CA ALA A 153 -29.62 -17.55 11.78
C ALA A 153 -31.09 -17.97 11.73
N ASP A 154 -31.94 -17.24 10.98
CA ASP A 154 -33.37 -17.54 10.84
C ASP A 154 -33.65 -18.83 10.04
N THR A 155 -32.75 -19.18 9.11
CA THR A 155 -32.88 -20.40 8.29
C THR A 155 -32.56 -21.70 9.02
N LYS A 156 -32.00 -21.67 10.24
CA LYS A 156 -31.75 -22.88 11.06
C LYS A 156 -32.99 -23.36 11.83
N GLY A 157 -34.07 -22.57 11.87
CA GLY A 157 -35.25 -22.85 12.70
C GLY A 157 -36.47 -23.44 11.97
N VAL A 158 -36.51 -23.50 10.64
CA VAL A 158 -37.74 -23.86 9.91
C VAL A 158 -37.47 -24.96 8.88
N GLY A 159 -38.29 -26.02 8.95
CA GLY A 159 -38.23 -27.21 8.10
C GLY A 159 -38.30 -26.91 6.60
N VAL A 160 -37.85 -27.91 5.84
CA VAL A 160 -37.60 -27.91 4.39
C VAL A 160 -38.88 -27.69 3.58
N ASP A 161 -39.30 -26.44 3.46
CA ASP A 161 -40.24 -26.00 2.42
C ASP A 161 -39.49 -25.12 1.42
N GLY A 162 -39.29 -25.60 0.19
CA GLY A 162 -38.54 -24.93 -0.89
C GLY A 162 -39.09 -23.56 -1.34
N ARG A 163 -40.08 -23.00 -0.64
CA ARG A 163 -40.54 -21.60 -0.77
C ARG A 163 -39.73 -20.64 0.10
N GLY A 164 -39.27 -21.05 1.29
CA GLY A 164 -38.46 -20.20 2.17
C GLY A 164 -37.07 -19.90 1.60
N THR A 165 -36.48 -20.85 0.88
CA THR A 165 -35.16 -20.70 0.23
C THR A 165 -35.17 -19.71 -0.93
N LYS A 166 -36.30 -19.54 -1.63
CA LYS A 166 -36.43 -18.57 -2.73
C LYS A 166 -36.55 -17.14 -2.19
N ASN A 167 -37.27 -16.95 -1.07
CA ASN A 167 -37.39 -15.64 -0.42
C ASN A 167 -36.07 -15.21 0.23
N ALA A 168 -35.38 -16.12 0.91
CA ALA A 168 -34.04 -15.85 1.46
C ALA A 168 -33.03 -15.50 0.35
N ASN A 169 -33.06 -16.18 -0.80
CA ASN A 169 -32.23 -15.82 -1.95
C ASN A 169 -32.56 -14.42 -2.52
N LEU A 170 -33.83 -14.02 -2.51
CA LEU A 170 -34.25 -12.70 -2.97
C LEU A 170 -33.78 -11.59 -2.03
N GLU A 171 -33.86 -11.82 -0.71
CA GLU A 171 -33.37 -10.91 0.34
C GLU A 171 -31.84 -10.81 0.35
N VAL A 172 -31.14 -11.94 0.21
CA VAL A 172 -29.68 -11.95 0.03
C VAL A 172 -29.28 -11.18 -1.22
N SER A 173 -29.99 -11.40 -2.34
CA SER A 173 -29.74 -10.65 -3.58
C SER A 173 -29.97 -9.16 -3.40
N HIS A 174 -31.01 -8.77 -2.66
CA HIS A 174 -31.32 -7.38 -2.34
C HIS A 174 -30.21 -6.71 -1.50
N HIS A 175 -29.72 -7.39 -0.46
CA HIS A 175 -28.62 -6.87 0.36
C HIS A 175 -27.29 -6.80 -0.41
N ILE A 176 -27.03 -7.75 -1.32
CA ILE A 176 -25.87 -7.69 -2.21
C ILE A 176 -25.99 -6.50 -3.17
N GLU A 177 -27.16 -6.24 -3.75
CA GLU A 177 -27.39 -5.07 -4.60
C GLU A 177 -27.24 -3.76 -3.84
N GLN A 178 -27.75 -3.70 -2.60
CA GLN A 178 -27.55 -2.55 -1.73
C GLN A 178 -26.06 -2.32 -1.44
N PHE A 179 -25.32 -3.38 -1.10
CA PHE A 179 -23.88 -3.32 -0.89
C PHE A 179 -23.13 -2.83 -2.13
N LYS A 180 -23.49 -3.33 -3.33
CA LYS A 180 -22.89 -2.87 -4.58
C LYS A 180 -23.10 -1.37 -4.80
N ARG A 181 -24.29 -0.83 -4.48
CA ARG A 181 -24.57 0.61 -4.56
C ARG A 181 -23.76 1.41 -3.55
N GLU A 182 -23.70 0.96 -2.29
CA GLU A 182 -22.95 1.62 -1.22
C GLU A 182 -21.43 1.60 -1.51
N LEU A 183 -20.91 0.49 -2.05
CA LEU A 183 -19.52 0.36 -2.47
C LEU A 183 -19.19 1.28 -3.65
N SER A 184 -20.05 1.33 -4.67
CA SER A 184 -19.88 2.24 -5.81
C SER A 184 -19.85 3.72 -5.38
N TRP A 185 -20.72 4.10 -4.45
CA TRP A 185 -20.72 5.45 -3.88
C TRP A 185 -19.44 5.73 -3.08
N TYR A 186 -18.96 4.76 -2.29
CA TYR A 186 -17.71 4.88 -1.55
C TYR A 186 -16.51 5.06 -2.49
N GLU A 187 -16.41 4.25 -3.55
CA GLU A 187 -15.35 4.37 -4.56
C GLU A 187 -15.40 5.74 -5.23
N GLN A 188 -16.58 6.19 -5.67
CA GLN A 188 -16.74 7.51 -6.29
C GLN A 188 -16.31 8.64 -5.34
N LYS A 189 -16.68 8.55 -4.06
CA LYS A 189 -16.28 9.51 -3.04
C LYS A 189 -14.77 9.51 -2.83
N LYS A 190 -14.13 8.33 -2.82
CA LYS A 190 -12.67 8.21 -2.72
C LYS A 190 -11.96 8.82 -3.92
N PHE A 191 -12.41 8.54 -5.14
CA PHE A 191 -11.87 9.18 -6.33
C PHE A 191 -11.97 10.70 -6.25
N SER A 192 -13.13 11.23 -5.84
CA SER A 192 -13.32 12.67 -5.66
C SER A 192 -12.40 13.28 -4.59
N GLU A 193 -12.10 12.54 -3.52
CA GLU A 193 -11.18 12.98 -2.47
C GLU A 193 -9.73 13.03 -2.97
N TYR A 194 -9.29 11.98 -3.69
CA TYR A 194 -7.97 11.94 -4.31
C TYR A 194 -7.80 13.04 -5.36
N ASP A 195 -8.79 13.27 -6.21
CA ASP A 195 -8.76 14.37 -7.19
C ASP A 195 -8.67 15.73 -6.52
N SER A 196 -9.44 15.93 -5.45
CA SER A 196 -9.39 17.18 -4.67
C SER A 196 -8.01 17.39 -4.03
N ARG A 197 -7.41 16.33 -3.49
CA ARG A 197 -6.07 16.39 -2.90
C ARG A 197 -5.02 16.67 -3.96
N LEU A 198 -5.07 15.98 -5.09
CA LEU A 198 -4.19 16.19 -6.22
C LEU A 198 -4.26 17.63 -6.73
N GLU A 199 -5.46 18.20 -6.82
CA GLU A 199 -5.63 19.59 -7.26
C GLU A 199 -5.09 20.61 -6.25
N ARG A 200 -5.19 20.34 -4.94
CA ARG A 200 -4.52 21.17 -3.91
C ARG A 200 -3.01 21.16 -4.09
N THR A 201 -2.42 19.97 -4.20
CA THR A 201 -0.97 19.81 -4.42
C THR A 201 -0.53 20.46 -5.73
N ARG A 202 -1.31 20.36 -6.81
CA ARG A 202 -1.03 21.07 -8.07
C ARG A 202 -1.07 22.59 -7.91
N LYS A 203 -2.02 23.13 -7.16
CA LYS A 203 -2.10 24.57 -6.88
C LYS A 203 -0.89 25.05 -6.08
N GLU A 204 -0.50 24.31 -5.05
CA GLU A 204 0.69 24.62 -4.24
C GLU A 204 1.96 24.53 -5.07
N ASN A 205 2.13 23.48 -5.88
CA ASN A 205 3.26 23.34 -6.78
C ASN A 205 3.36 24.52 -7.77
N ARG A 206 2.23 24.95 -8.36
CA ARG A 206 2.18 26.16 -9.20
C ARG A 206 2.59 27.42 -8.44
N LYS A 207 2.18 27.59 -7.19
CA LYS A 207 2.60 28.74 -6.35
C LYS A 207 4.11 28.71 -6.09
N LEU A 208 4.65 27.57 -5.71
CA LEU A 208 6.09 27.41 -5.47
C LEU A 208 6.91 27.67 -6.74
N LEU A 209 6.44 27.21 -7.90
CA LEU A 209 7.09 27.51 -9.19
C LEU A 209 7.13 29.03 -9.46
N GLN A 210 6.05 29.75 -9.18
CA GLN A 210 6.02 31.21 -9.31
C GLN A 210 6.96 31.91 -8.32
N GLU A 211 7.10 31.39 -7.10
CA GLU A 211 8.05 31.93 -6.13
C GLU A 211 9.50 31.69 -6.55
N VAL A 212 9.80 30.50 -7.07
CA VAL A 212 11.11 30.17 -7.64
C VAL A 212 11.44 31.09 -8.82
N GLU A 213 10.48 31.34 -9.72
CA GLU A 213 10.66 32.26 -10.84
C GLU A 213 10.97 33.69 -10.37
N LYS A 214 10.20 34.21 -9.40
CA LYS A 214 10.46 35.53 -8.81
C LYS A 214 11.83 35.63 -8.15
N LEU A 215 12.26 34.59 -7.45
CA LEU A 215 13.59 34.54 -6.83
C LEU A 215 14.69 34.50 -7.88
N LYS A 216 14.49 33.75 -8.97
CA LYS A 216 15.41 33.71 -10.11
C LYS A 216 15.53 35.07 -10.80
N ASP A 217 14.43 35.80 -10.98
CA ASP A 217 14.46 37.16 -11.55
C ASP A 217 15.20 38.14 -10.64
N ARG A 218 14.95 38.08 -9.33
CA ARG A 218 15.71 38.87 -8.35
C ARG A 218 17.20 38.56 -8.40
N TRP A 219 17.55 37.28 -8.49
CA TRP A 219 18.94 36.85 -8.63
C TRP A 219 19.58 37.38 -9.91
N ASN A 220 18.90 37.23 -11.06
CA ASN A 220 19.36 37.75 -12.35
C ASN A 220 19.56 39.27 -12.31
N ASN A 221 18.63 40.01 -11.70
CA ASN A 221 18.75 41.45 -11.54
C ASN A 221 19.95 41.84 -10.66
N LEU A 222 20.22 41.08 -9.60
CA LEU A 222 21.38 41.30 -8.74
C LEU A 222 22.70 41.06 -9.51
N VAL A 223 22.75 39.96 -10.26
CA VAL A 223 23.91 39.60 -11.11
C VAL A 223 24.13 40.66 -12.19
N GLU A 224 23.07 41.11 -12.86
CA GLU A 224 23.16 42.12 -13.91
C GLU A 224 23.58 43.48 -13.33
N SER A 225 23.07 43.85 -12.15
CA SER A 225 23.49 45.06 -11.42
C SER A 225 24.98 45.00 -11.01
N ALA A 226 25.45 43.85 -10.52
CA ALA A 226 26.87 43.64 -10.20
C ALA A 226 27.76 43.73 -11.45
N LYS A 227 27.32 43.14 -12.57
CA LYS A 227 28.01 43.23 -13.87
C LYS A 227 28.06 44.66 -14.41
N GLN A 228 26.98 45.42 -14.27
CA GLN A 228 26.94 46.83 -14.66
C GLN A 228 27.86 47.71 -13.81
N ARG A 229 27.97 47.45 -12.50
CA ARG A 229 28.93 48.17 -11.64
C ARG A 229 30.37 47.89 -12.06
N ARG A 230 30.72 46.63 -12.31
CA ARG A 230 32.06 46.24 -12.79
C ARG A 230 32.42 46.85 -14.14
N ASN A 231 31.45 47.04 -15.04
CA ASN A 231 31.70 47.66 -16.35
C ASN A 231 31.78 49.20 -16.29
N ARG A 232 31.45 49.83 -15.15
CA ARG A 232 31.53 51.28 -14.94
C ARG A 232 32.79 51.71 -14.18
N GLU A 233 33.46 50.76 -13.52
CA GLU A 233 34.82 50.90 -12.96
C GLU A 233 35.86 50.59 -14.03
#